data_AF-A0A6I7LLH6-F1
#
_entry.id   AF-A0A6I7LLH6-F1
#
_cell.length_a   1.000
_cell.length_b   1.000
_cell.length_c   1.000
_cell.angle_alpha   90.00
_cell.angle_beta   90.00
_cell.angle_gamma   90.00
#
_symmetry.space_group_name_H-M   'P 1'
#
loop_
_entity.id
_entity.type
_entity.pdbx_description
1 polymer ?
#
loop_
_entity_poly.entity_id
_entity_poly.type
_entity_poly.pdbx_seq_one_letter_code
_entity_poly.pdbx_strand_id
1 'polypeptide(L)'
;MRLLYNSLHWLLLIAIMALLAFVSCGRDDGPVGPGTNYFLQKLFPRNLADDISPLANFAWRSSDSIGGDVNYILYLDTVYPPGFYDTVGIDTSYRFTSYGYLWPGRIYYWQVKAVNDSGKKIISDIWQFSIDKNYIFPIAIGNRWSHLESFYYYNIKPDSMRPYFLEPSSISGNCEITGAIDFVDSPSVYIFHYDWSDGDYSSGEYSKYMANRQTGLIYYGYSGTPTWQGPPKPAINGPAVYEFKGRAFSSIRSLVDFFISDETVPREMRPQIYAEEPHPVCELKYPLKVGEEWVYRSRSLGDPWDMKKRIVRTVDKATNFGTINCYEIKWFWDIDGDGQWDMNIEGYDYISPIGTVERVFKFYGVSMQNYSGQILATYDFTDTFVLTSYNIITPDYVSGAY
;
A
#
# COMPACT_ATOMS: atom_id res chain seq x y z
N MET A 1 1.63 8.29 86.15
CA MET A 1 1.35 8.06 84.71
C MET A 1 -0.12 8.37 84.37
N ARG A 2 -0.62 9.56 84.75
CA ARG A 2 -1.99 10.04 84.42
C ARG A 2 -2.07 11.56 84.17
N LEU A 3 -0.91 12.24 84.08
CA LEU A 3 -0.80 13.69 83.88
C LEU A 3 -0.21 14.08 82.51
N LEU A 4 0.10 13.11 81.64
CA LEU A 4 0.62 13.35 80.28
C LEU A 4 -0.44 13.15 79.17
N TYR A 5 -1.68 12.75 79.51
CA TYR A 5 -2.71 12.46 78.52
C TYR A 5 -3.62 13.65 78.18
N ASN A 6 -3.67 14.68 79.03
CA ASN A 6 -4.55 15.84 78.82
C ASN A 6 -3.93 16.97 77.98
N SER A 7 -2.60 17.03 77.81
CA SER A 7 -1.97 18.09 76.99
C SER A 7 -1.98 17.79 75.49
N LEU A 8 -2.10 16.51 75.10
CA LEU A 8 -2.10 16.11 73.69
C LEU A 8 -3.45 16.37 73.00
N HIS A 9 -4.57 16.31 73.74
CA HIS A 9 -5.90 16.57 73.19
C HIS A 9 -6.15 18.07 72.91
N TRP A 10 -5.58 18.97 73.71
CA TRP A 10 -5.69 20.42 73.48
C TRP A 10 -4.86 20.89 72.27
N LEU A 11 -3.69 20.29 72.05
CA LEU A 11 -2.86 20.59 70.87
C LEU A 11 -3.48 20.06 69.56
N LEU A 12 -4.17 18.91 69.61
CA LEU A 12 -4.87 18.37 68.43
C LEU A 12 -6.09 19.23 68.02
N LEU A 13 -6.83 19.76 69.00
CA LEU A 13 -7.99 20.63 68.75
C LEU A 13 -7.60 22.01 68.18
N ILE A 14 -6.46 22.57 68.59
CA ILE A 14 -5.94 23.83 68.04
C ILE A 14 -5.41 23.61 66.61
N ALA A 15 -4.79 22.46 66.31
CA ALA A 15 -4.33 22.13 64.96
C ALA A 15 -5.50 21.90 63.98
N ILE A 16 -6.61 21.30 64.43
CA ILE A 16 -7.81 21.08 63.59
C ILE A 16 -8.56 22.39 63.33
N MET A 17 -8.60 23.33 64.28
CA MET A 17 -9.19 24.66 64.04
C MET A 17 -8.32 25.57 63.18
N ALA A 18 -6.99 25.40 63.18
CA ALA A 18 -6.10 26.12 62.27
C ALA A 18 -6.16 25.58 60.82
N LEU A 19 -6.51 24.30 60.62
CA LEU A 19 -6.65 23.71 59.28
C LEU A 19 -8.00 24.04 58.59
N LEU A 20 -8.99 24.58 59.32
CA LEU A 20 -10.30 24.96 58.77
C LEU A 20 -10.42 26.44 58.39
N ALA A 21 -9.34 27.23 58.53
CA ALA A 21 -9.36 28.67 58.25
C ALA A 21 -8.81 29.07 56.87
N PHE A 22 -8.36 28.14 56.02
CA PHE A 22 -7.80 28.47 54.70
C PHE A 22 -8.21 27.50 53.58
N VAL A 23 -9.51 27.35 53.31
CA VAL A 23 -10.03 27.20 51.93
C VAL A 23 -11.43 27.83 51.89
N SER A 24 -11.49 29.15 52.08
CA SER A 24 -12.57 29.96 51.53
C SER A 24 -11.96 30.72 50.35
N CYS A 25 -11.91 30.07 49.19
CA CYS A 25 -11.94 30.83 47.95
C CYS A 25 -13.39 31.27 47.80
N GLY A 26 -13.63 32.53 48.12
CA GLY A 26 -14.87 33.20 47.78
C GLY A 26 -15.16 32.96 46.30
N ARG A 27 -16.39 32.52 46.03
CA ARG A 27 -16.97 32.54 44.70
C ARG A 27 -17.14 34.03 44.37
N ASP A 28 -16.14 34.57 43.70
CA ASP A 28 -16.20 35.90 43.12
C ASP A 28 -17.12 35.78 41.90
N ASP A 29 -18.43 35.91 42.13
CA ASP A 29 -19.45 36.06 41.07
C ASP A 29 -19.35 37.49 40.49
N GLY A 30 -18.15 37.85 40.05
CA GLY A 30 -17.96 38.96 39.13
C GLY A 30 -18.66 38.62 37.81
N PRO A 31 -19.28 39.59 37.14
CA PRO A 31 -19.87 39.35 35.84
C PRO A 31 -18.80 38.78 34.91
N VAL A 32 -19.05 37.57 34.40
CA VAL A 32 -18.24 36.93 33.35
C VAL A 32 -18.01 37.97 32.26
N GLY A 33 -16.75 38.38 32.11
CA GLY A 33 -16.33 39.31 31.06
C GLY A 33 -16.73 38.79 29.67
N PRO A 34 -16.73 39.69 28.67
CA PRO A 34 -17.26 39.38 27.34
C PRO A 34 -16.52 38.17 26.74
N GLY A 35 -17.31 37.29 26.12
CA GLY A 35 -17.00 35.92 25.72
C GLY A 35 -15.53 35.64 25.42
N THR A 36 -14.97 34.69 26.18
CA THR A 36 -13.80 33.95 25.72
C THR A 36 -14.17 33.26 24.41
N ASN A 37 -13.75 33.86 23.30
CA ASN A 37 -13.89 33.28 21.97
C ASN A 37 -13.00 32.04 21.91
N TYR A 38 -13.59 30.90 22.25
CA TYR A 38 -12.96 29.62 22.02
C TYR A 38 -12.82 29.42 20.51
N PHE A 39 -11.66 28.93 20.05
CA PHE A 39 -11.45 28.67 18.64
C PHE A 39 -10.86 27.29 18.43
N LEU A 40 -11.27 26.67 17.32
CA LEU A 40 -10.68 25.46 16.78
C LEU A 40 -10.26 25.80 15.35
N GLN A 41 -8.95 25.96 15.16
CA GLN A 41 -8.38 26.37 13.89
C GLN A 41 -7.74 25.18 13.21
N LYS A 42 -8.21 24.89 12.00
CA LYS A 42 -7.54 23.95 11.09
C LYS A 42 -6.31 24.62 10.49
N LEU A 43 -5.25 23.85 10.28
CA LEU A 43 -3.98 24.33 9.75
C LEU A 43 -3.73 23.79 8.35
N PHE A 44 -4.00 22.49 8.14
CA PHE A 44 -3.79 21.83 6.85
C PHE A 44 -4.68 20.57 6.73
N PRO A 45 -5.19 20.22 5.54
CA PRO A 45 -5.18 20.99 4.29
C PRO A 45 -5.93 22.32 4.39
N ARG A 46 -5.42 23.42 3.80
CA ARG A 46 -6.09 24.74 3.86
C ARG A 46 -7.42 24.72 3.11
N ASN A 47 -8.35 25.61 3.49
CA ASN A 47 -9.60 25.75 2.75
C ASN A 47 -9.32 26.15 1.29
N LEU A 48 -10.00 25.49 0.36
CA LEU A 48 -9.83 25.62 -1.09
C LEU A 48 -8.43 25.26 -1.59
N ALA A 49 -7.61 24.55 -0.80
CA ALA A 49 -6.33 24.06 -1.29
C ALA A 49 -6.53 23.04 -2.42
N ASP A 50 -5.67 23.11 -3.42
CA ASP A 50 -5.60 22.21 -4.54
C ASP A 50 -4.33 21.35 -4.51
N ASP A 51 -4.30 20.33 -5.37
CA ASP A 51 -3.17 19.40 -5.56
C ASP A 51 -2.62 18.82 -4.25
N ILE A 52 -3.52 18.52 -3.31
CA ILE A 52 -3.17 17.90 -2.04
C ILE A 52 -2.82 16.43 -2.26
N SER A 53 -1.75 15.97 -1.61
CA SER A 53 -1.34 14.56 -1.66
C SER A 53 -2.47 13.62 -1.20
N PRO A 54 -2.68 12.47 -1.87
CA PRO A 54 -3.52 11.38 -1.38
C PRO A 54 -3.21 10.95 0.06
N LEU A 55 -1.98 11.16 0.52
CA LEU A 55 -1.50 10.78 1.85
C LEU A 55 -1.34 12.01 2.77
N ALA A 56 -2.11 13.07 2.53
CA ALA A 56 -2.02 14.30 3.29
C ALA A 56 -2.19 14.08 4.80
N ASN A 57 -1.32 14.74 5.57
CA ASN A 57 -1.50 14.89 7.00
C ASN A 57 -2.60 15.93 7.24
N PHE A 58 -3.40 15.78 8.29
CA PHE A 58 -4.30 16.80 8.78
C PHE A 58 -3.69 17.42 10.03
N ALA A 59 -3.85 18.73 10.20
CA ALA A 59 -3.35 19.44 11.37
C ALA A 59 -4.35 20.51 11.79
N TRP A 60 -4.52 20.69 13.10
CA TRP A 60 -5.36 21.71 13.71
C TRP A 60 -4.75 22.17 15.04
N ARG A 61 -5.38 23.16 15.66
CA ARG A 61 -5.10 23.59 17.02
C ARG A 61 -6.38 24.12 17.67
N SER A 62 -6.55 23.89 18.96
CA SER A 62 -7.62 24.53 19.74
C SER A 62 -7.04 25.55 20.71
N SER A 63 -7.86 26.49 21.16
CA SER A 63 -7.52 27.32 22.32
C SER A 63 -7.42 26.48 23.60
N ASP A 64 -6.39 26.72 24.43
CA ASP A 64 -6.17 26.08 25.74
C ASP A 64 -7.36 26.23 26.71
N SER A 65 -8.25 27.18 26.44
CA SER A 65 -9.38 27.55 27.28
C SER A 65 -10.61 26.65 27.16
N ILE A 66 -10.61 25.59 26.31
CA ILE A 66 -11.68 24.58 26.39
C ILE A 66 -11.75 23.98 27.81
N GLY A 67 -10.60 23.89 28.50
CA GLY A 67 -10.45 23.35 29.85
C GLY A 67 -10.52 21.82 29.87
N GLY A 68 -9.71 21.20 30.72
CA GLY A 68 -9.63 19.73 30.84
C GLY A 68 -8.91 19.06 29.68
N ASP A 69 -8.84 17.74 29.72
CA ASP A 69 -8.26 16.94 28.63
C ASP A 69 -9.20 16.98 27.41
N VAL A 70 -8.64 17.29 26.25
CA VAL A 70 -9.40 17.50 25.00
C VAL A 70 -9.19 16.34 24.05
N ASN A 71 -10.29 15.73 23.61
CA ASN A 71 -10.31 14.74 22.55
C ASN A 71 -10.84 15.35 21.24
N TYR A 72 -10.22 14.98 20.14
CA TYR A 72 -10.57 15.42 18.80
C TYR A 72 -11.24 14.30 17.99
N ILE A 73 -12.22 14.71 17.20
CA ILE A 73 -12.93 13.87 16.25
C ILE A 73 -12.79 14.50 14.86
N LEU A 74 -12.30 13.72 13.90
CA LEU A 74 -12.17 14.11 12.50
C LEU A 74 -13.43 13.69 11.72
N TYR A 75 -13.97 14.63 10.96
CA TYR A 75 -15.03 14.39 9.97
C TYR A 75 -14.43 14.65 8.59
N LEU A 76 -14.59 13.70 7.67
CA LEU A 76 -13.96 13.73 6.36
C LEU A 76 -14.79 12.91 5.37
N ASP A 77 -15.21 13.54 4.28
CA ASP A 77 -15.99 12.88 3.22
C ASP A 77 -15.87 13.66 1.90
N THR A 78 -16.25 13.03 0.80
CA THR A 78 -16.50 13.69 -0.49
C THR A 78 -17.90 14.31 -0.57
N VAL A 79 -18.76 14.06 0.42
CA VAL A 79 -20.10 14.64 0.54
C VAL A 79 -20.11 15.79 1.54
N TYR A 80 -20.81 16.88 1.22
CA TYR A 80 -21.05 18.00 2.14
C TYR A 80 -22.43 17.85 2.82
N PRO A 81 -22.53 17.99 4.16
CA PRO A 81 -21.44 18.10 5.13
C PRO A 81 -20.74 16.75 5.36
N PRO A 82 -19.46 16.74 5.79
CA PRO A 82 -18.71 15.50 5.92
C PRO A 82 -19.21 14.63 7.08
N GLY A 83 -19.23 13.32 6.84
CA GLY A 83 -19.52 12.30 7.85
C GLY A 83 -18.40 12.12 8.88
N PHE A 84 -18.69 11.39 9.95
CA PHE A 84 -17.68 10.97 10.92
C PHE A 84 -16.63 10.11 10.22
N TYR A 85 -15.36 10.40 10.48
CA TYR A 85 -14.24 9.63 9.94
C TYR A 85 -13.50 8.88 11.05
N ASP A 86 -12.96 9.58 12.06
CA ASP A 86 -12.16 8.95 13.12
C ASP A 86 -12.16 9.72 14.45
N THR A 87 -11.84 9.03 15.53
CA THR A 87 -11.51 9.63 16.84
C THR A 87 -10.00 9.68 17.00
N VAL A 88 -9.45 10.89 16.96
CA VAL A 88 -8.00 11.14 16.97
C VAL A 88 -7.42 11.10 18.39
N GLY A 89 -8.27 11.30 19.40
CA GLY A 89 -7.83 11.38 20.79
C GLY A 89 -7.24 12.76 21.08
N ILE A 90 -6.12 12.83 21.80
CA ILE A 90 -5.52 14.10 22.26
C ILE A 90 -4.66 14.80 21.20
N ASP A 91 -4.33 14.11 20.11
CA ASP A 91 -3.41 14.64 19.11
C ASP A 91 -4.04 15.78 18.30
N THR A 92 -3.18 16.73 17.91
CA THR A 92 -3.55 17.92 17.11
C THR A 92 -3.25 17.74 15.62
N SER A 93 -2.91 16.51 15.24
CA SER A 93 -2.65 16.10 13.88
C SER A 93 -3.18 14.70 13.63
N TYR A 94 -3.57 14.43 12.40
CA TYR A 94 -3.90 13.09 11.94
C TYR A 94 -3.13 12.78 10.66
N ARG A 95 -2.22 11.84 10.74
CA ARG A 95 -1.62 11.23 9.55
C ARG A 95 -2.41 9.98 9.26
N PHE A 96 -2.75 9.75 8.00
CA PHE A 96 -3.22 8.42 7.62
C PHE A 96 -2.16 7.42 8.04
N THR A 97 -2.55 6.49 8.91
CA THR A 97 -1.73 5.34 9.23
C THR A 97 -1.66 4.44 8.00
N SER A 98 -1.03 3.28 8.14
CA SER A 98 -0.85 2.28 7.10
C SER A 98 -2.13 1.79 6.41
N TYR A 99 -3.32 2.39 6.63
CA TYR A 99 -4.62 1.88 6.21
C TYR A 99 -5.57 2.93 5.59
N GLY A 100 -5.14 4.19 5.44
CA GLY A 100 -5.98 5.26 4.86
C GLY A 100 -5.28 6.10 3.80
N TYR A 101 -6.03 6.61 2.83
CA TYR A 101 -5.59 7.62 1.86
C TYR A 101 -6.81 8.24 1.16
N LEU A 102 -6.59 9.31 0.41
CA LEU A 102 -7.60 10.09 -0.31
C LEU A 102 -7.51 9.84 -1.82
N TRP A 103 -8.67 9.80 -2.49
CA TRP A 103 -8.71 9.50 -3.91
C TRP A 103 -8.25 10.68 -4.78
N PRO A 104 -7.29 10.44 -5.70
CA PRO A 104 -6.92 11.42 -6.72
C PRO A 104 -8.12 12.01 -7.46
N GLY A 105 -8.06 13.31 -7.72
CA GLY A 105 -9.06 14.03 -8.52
C GLY A 105 -10.42 14.20 -7.84
N ARG A 106 -10.51 13.99 -6.52
CA ARG A 106 -11.72 14.26 -5.73
C ARG A 106 -11.59 15.52 -4.89
N ILE A 107 -12.75 16.12 -4.62
CA ILE A 107 -12.89 17.18 -3.62
C ILE A 107 -13.33 16.51 -2.31
N TYR A 108 -12.66 16.85 -1.22
CA TYR A 108 -13.00 16.40 0.12
C TYR A 108 -13.41 17.59 0.97
N TYR A 109 -14.36 17.34 1.86
CA TYR A 109 -14.82 18.23 2.91
C TYR A 109 -14.34 17.70 4.24
N TRP A 110 -13.87 18.59 5.11
CA TRP A 110 -13.41 18.18 6.43
C TRP A 110 -13.66 19.23 7.51
N GLN A 111 -13.88 18.75 8.72
CA GLN A 111 -13.95 19.54 9.93
C GLN A 111 -13.43 18.75 11.12
N VAL A 112 -13.06 19.46 12.18
CA VAL A 112 -12.64 18.86 13.45
C VAL A 112 -13.62 19.27 14.52
N LYS A 113 -13.88 18.36 15.46
CA LYS A 113 -14.66 18.61 16.67
C LYS A 113 -13.80 18.30 17.89
N ALA A 114 -13.65 19.28 18.77
CA ALA A 114 -13.01 19.13 20.07
C ALA A 114 -14.07 18.85 21.15
N VAL A 115 -13.79 17.92 22.04
CA VAL A 115 -14.64 17.54 23.18
C VAL A 115 -13.78 17.40 24.43
N ASN A 116 -14.10 18.11 25.52
CA ASN A 116 -13.39 17.90 26.78
C ASN A 116 -14.05 16.84 27.68
N ASP A 117 -13.35 16.49 28.76
CA ASP A 117 -13.82 15.63 29.85
C ASP A 117 -15.19 16.01 30.44
N SER A 118 -15.52 17.30 30.42
CA SER A 118 -16.77 17.87 30.92
C SER A 118 -17.89 17.86 29.88
N GLY A 119 -17.64 17.35 28.68
CA GLY A 119 -18.60 17.23 27.58
C GLY A 119 -18.83 18.52 26.77
N LYS A 120 -18.06 19.57 27.03
CA LYS A 120 -18.06 20.82 26.24
C LYS A 120 -17.53 20.54 24.85
N LYS A 121 -18.14 21.16 23.83
CA LYS A 121 -17.87 20.88 22.41
C LYS A 121 -17.59 22.16 21.64
N ILE A 122 -16.62 22.08 20.74
CA ILE A 122 -16.33 23.12 19.73
C ILE A 122 -16.14 22.42 18.39
N ILE A 123 -16.72 22.98 17.35
CA ILE A 123 -16.67 22.45 16.00
C ILE A 123 -16.08 23.55 15.11
N SER A 124 -15.11 23.19 14.26
CA SER A 124 -14.57 24.11 13.27
C SER A 124 -15.55 24.31 12.12
N ASP A 125 -15.37 25.36 11.32
CA ASP A 125 -16.02 25.44 10.01
C ASP A 125 -15.73 24.21 9.15
N ILE A 126 -16.53 23.96 8.12
CA ILE A 126 -16.24 22.95 7.11
C ILE A 126 -15.31 23.57 6.06
N TRP A 127 -14.18 22.92 5.79
CA TRP A 127 -13.27 23.31 4.71
C TRP A 127 -13.34 22.28 3.62
N GLN A 128 -13.05 22.70 2.40
CA GLN A 128 -12.88 21.81 1.27
C GLN A 128 -11.46 21.90 0.70
N PHE A 129 -11.00 20.85 0.04
CA PHE A 129 -9.75 20.82 -0.70
C PHE A 129 -9.84 19.76 -1.81
N SER A 130 -8.99 19.85 -2.85
CA SER A 130 -8.92 18.84 -3.90
C SER A 130 -7.61 18.05 -3.84
N ILE A 131 -7.71 16.75 -4.06
CA ILE A 131 -6.55 15.86 -4.20
C ILE A 131 -5.98 15.99 -5.60
N ASP A 132 -4.65 15.93 -5.70
CA ASP A 132 -3.95 15.83 -6.98
C ASP A 132 -4.66 14.82 -7.88
N LYS A 133 -5.06 15.28 -9.07
CA LYS A 133 -5.71 14.45 -10.10
C LYS A 133 -4.76 13.44 -10.72
N ASN A 134 -3.46 13.69 -10.64
CA ASN A 134 -2.44 12.85 -11.21
C ASN A 134 -1.95 11.87 -10.15
N TYR A 135 -2.49 10.65 -10.20
CA TYR A 135 -1.85 9.55 -9.51
C TYR A 135 -0.38 9.45 -9.96
N ILE A 136 0.54 9.40 -9.00
CA ILE A 136 1.94 9.07 -9.18
C ILE A 136 2.25 7.92 -8.22
N PHE A 137 2.97 6.91 -8.68
CA PHE A 137 3.35 5.78 -7.82
C PHE A 137 4.23 6.30 -6.68
N PRO A 138 3.99 5.89 -5.42
CA PRO A 138 4.67 6.45 -4.25
C PRO A 138 6.15 6.06 -4.21
N ILE A 139 7.00 6.81 -4.92
CA ILE A 139 8.45 6.64 -4.94
C ILE A 139 9.10 7.66 -4.00
N ALA A 140 9.68 7.17 -2.92
CA ALA A 140 10.59 7.89 -2.05
C ALA A 140 11.55 6.89 -1.40
N ILE A 141 12.82 7.27 -1.22
CA ILE A 141 13.81 6.44 -0.53
C ILE A 141 13.30 6.16 0.90
N GLY A 142 13.32 4.88 1.30
CA GLY A 142 12.77 4.39 2.56
C GLY A 142 11.30 3.94 2.50
N ASN A 143 10.60 4.15 1.38
CA ASN A 143 9.29 3.52 1.17
C ASN A 143 9.45 2.00 1.13
N ARG A 144 8.57 1.30 1.84
CA ARG A 144 8.61 -0.16 1.97
C ARG A 144 7.22 -0.78 1.80
N TRP A 145 7.18 -1.94 1.18
CA TRP A 145 6.02 -2.81 1.11
C TRP A 145 6.39 -4.22 1.52
N SER A 146 5.47 -4.91 2.17
CA SER A 146 5.57 -6.34 2.42
C SER A 146 4.35 -7.03 1.84
N HIS A 147 4.58 -8.18 1.25
CA HIS A 147 3.56 -8.94 0.54
C HIS A 147 3.63 -10.42 0.90
N LEU A 148 2.47 -11.07 0.77
CA LEU A 148 2.33 -12.50 0.83
C LEU A 148 1.96 -12.98 -0.57
N GLU A 149 2.84 -13.77 -1.18
CA GLU A 149 2.57 -14.51 -2.40
C GLU A 149 1.95 -15.86 -2.03
N SER A 150 0.97 -16.33 -2.80
CA SER A 150 0.25 -17.57 -2.53
C SER A 150 -0.13 -18.25 -3.84
N PHE A 151 0.09 -19.56 -3.87
CA PHE A 151 -0.17 -20.38 -5.05
C PHE A 151 -1.29 -21.38 -4.81
N TYR A 152 -2.14 -21.57 -5.80
CA TYR A 152 -3.25 -22.50 -5.70
C TYR A 152 -3.44 -23.31 -6.99
N TYR A 153 -3.36 -24.63 -6.89
CA TYR A 153 -3.64 -25.55 -7.98
C TYR A 153 -5.10 -26.01 -7.95
N TYR A 154 -5.73 -26.10 -9.12
CA TYR A 154 -7.10 -26.58 -9.26
C TYR A 154 -7.34 -27.25 -10.61
N ASN A 155 -8.53 -27.85 -10.77
CA ASN A 155 -8.91 -28.60 -11.97
C ASN A 155 -7.92 -29.69 -12.40
N ILE A 156 -7.18 -30.26 -11.43
CA ILE A 156 -6.17 -31.30 -11.68
C ILE A 156 -6.86 -32.57 -12.22
N LYS A 157 -6.39 -33.05 -13.38
CA LYS A 157 -6.83 -34.28 -14.03
C LYS A 157 -5.64 -35.12 -14.50
N PRO A 158 -5.70 -36.46 -14.42
CA PRO A 158 -6.76 -37.23 -13.75
C PRO A 158 -6.76 -37.01 -12.24
N ASP A 159 -7.87 -37.29 -11.54
CA ASP A 159 -7.99 -37.01 -10.10
C ASP A 159 -6.96 -37.78 -9.25
N SER A 160 -6.42 -38.89 -9.77
CA SER A 160 -5.31 -39.64 -9.16
C SER A 160 -4.02 -38.81 -9.02
N MET A 161 -3.90 -37.71 -9.75
CA MET A 161 -2.74 -36.83 -9.67
C MET A 161 -2.82 -35.80 -8.55
N ARG A 162 -4.01 -35.56 -7.97
CA ARG A 162 -4.21 -34.54 -6.92
C ARG A 162 -3.24 -34.64 -5.73
N PRO A 163 -2.94 -35.82 -5.16
CA PRO A 163 -2.05 -35.92 -4.01
C PRO A 163 -0.61 -35.46 -4.26
N TYR A 164 -0.20 -35.30 -5.53
CA TYR A 164 1.13 -34.84 -5.90
C TYR A 164 1.23 -33.31 -6.01
N PHE A 165 0.10 -32.60 -6.03
CA PHE A 165 0.08 -31.15 -5.98
C PHE A 165 -0.03 -30.73 -4.53
N LEU A 166 0.97 -30.00 -4.04
CA LEU A 166 1.02 -29.57 -2.65
C LEU A 166 -0.10 -28.54 -2.38
N GLU A 167 -0.56 -28.53 -1.13
CA GLU A 167 -1.41 -27.49 -0.55
C GLU A 167 -0.79 -26.09 -0.76
N PRO A 168 -1.59 -25.01 -0.71
CA PRO A 168 -1.11 -23.68 -1.04
C PRO A 168 0.17 -23.34 -0.29
N SER A 169 1.23 -23.07 -1.05
CA SER A 169 2.47 -22.53 -0.52
C SER A 169 2.36 -21.01 -0.46
N SER A 170 2.98 -20.42 0.55
CA SER A 170 2.98 -18.98 0.73
C SER A 170 4.39 -18.46 0.97
N ILE A 171 4.72 -17.33 0.35
CA ILE A 171 6.07 -16.77 0.35
C ILE A 171 5.96 -15.32 0.78
N SER A 172 6.82 -14.92 1.70
CA SER A 172 6.88 -13.53 2.13
C SER A 172 7.89 -12.79 1.28
N GLY A 173 7.50 -11.63 0.75
CA GLY A 173 8.37 -10.74 -0.01
C GLY A 173 8.32 -9.34 0.56
N ASN A 174 9.45 -8.64 0.56
CA ASN A 174 9.54 -7.23 0.86
C ASN A 174 10.09 -6.47 -0.35
N CYS A 175 9.67 -5.22 -0.48
CA CYS A 175 10.21 -4.26 -1.43
C CYS A 175 10.57 -2.99 -0.67
N GLU A 176 11.77 -2.47 -0.85
CA GLU A 176 12.20 -1.18 -0.32
C GLU A 176 12.85 -0.33 -1.41
N ILE A 177 12.55 0.96 -1.42
CA ILE A 177 13.30 1.92 -2.25
C ILE A 177 14.56 2.32 -1.49
N THR A 178 15.70 1.74 -1.83
CA THR A 178 16.96 1.88 -1.06
C THR A 178 17.83 3.04 -1.53
N GLY A 179 17.59 3.55 -2.73
CA GLY A 179 18.40 4.63 -3.30
C GLY A 179 17.87 5.12 -4.63
N ALA A 180 18.62 6.06 -5.21
CA ALA A 180 18.39 6.58 -6.54
C ALA A 180 19.72 6.81 -7.27
N ILE A 181 19.69 6.66 -8.58
CA ILE A 181 20.80 6.95 -9.49
C ILE A 181 20.39 8.14 -10.34
N ASP A 182 21.12 9.23 -10.21
CA ASP A 182 20.92 10.43 -11.00
C ASP A 182 21.77 10.36 -12.27
N PHE A 183 21.13 10.57 -13.41
CA PHE A 183 21.79 10.69 -14.69
C PHE A 183 21.83 12.17 -15.07
N VAL A 184 22.95 12.63 -15.64
CA VAL A 184 23.05 14.01 -16.16
C VAL A 184 21.93 14.19 -17.19
N ASP A 185 21.09 15.21 -16.98
CA ASP A 185 19.93 15.54 -17.84
C ASP A 185 18.84 14.46 -17.93
N SER A 186 18.73 13.56 -16.95
CA SER A 186 17.62 12.60 -16.84
C SER A 186 17.12 12.49 -15.40
N PRO A 187 15.82 12.24 -15.18
CA PRO A 187 15.29 12.06 -13.83
C PRO A 187 15.87 10.82 -13.18
N SER A 188 15.90 10.89 -11.86
CA SER A 188 16.40 9.86 -10.98
C SER A 188 15.74 8.51 -11.27
N VAL A 189 16.60 7.50 -11.39
CA VAL A 189 16.18 6.09 -11.46
C VAL A 189 16.31 5.51 -10.07
N TYR A 190 15.20 5.12 -9.48
CA TYR A 190 15.10 4.59 -8.13
C TYR A 190 15.35 3.09 -8.11
N ILE A 191 15.99 2.63 -7.04
CA ILE A 191 16.36 1.24 -6.82
C ILE A 191 15.30 0.61 -5.92
N PHE A 192 14.46 -0.24 -6.49
CA PHE A 192 13.48 -1.05 -5.79
C PHE A 192 14.17 -2.36 -5.43
N HIS A 193 14.65 -2.48 -4.20
CA HIS A 193 15.27 -3.68 -3.68
C HIS A 193 14.19 -4.64 -3.18
N TYR A 194 14.24 -5.88 -3.64
CA TYR A 194 13.33 -6.94 -3.24
C TYR A 194 14.10 -8.04 -2.51
N ASP A 195 13.57 -8.47 -1.37
CA ASP A 195 13.97 -9.68 -0.67
C ASP A 195 12.76 -10.58 -0.47
N TRP A 196 12.97 -11.89 -0.50
CA TRP A 196 11.90 -12.84 -0.24
C TRP A 196 12.41 -14.06 0.54
N SER A 197 11.51 -14.70 1.26
CA SER A 197 11.76 -15.96 1.97
C SER A 197 10.56 -16.91 1.90
N ASP A 198 10.88 -18.18 1.66
CA ASP A 198 9.97 -19.32 1.78
C ASP A 198 10.29 -20.08 3.07
N GLY A 199 9.98 -19.46 4.21
CA GLY A 199 10.34 -19.97 5.53
C GLY A 199 11.84 -20.26 5.66
N ASP A 200 12.16 -21.50 6.04
CA ASP A 200 13.55 -21.96 6.22
C ASP A 200 14.17 -22.56 4.94
N TYR A 201 13.43 -22.64 3.83
CA TYR A 201 13.84 -23.44 2.67
C TYR A 201 14.66 -22.67 1.65
N SER A 202 14.28 -21.42 1.37
CA SER A 202 14.99 -20.59 0.40
C SER A 202 14.76 -19.11 0.63
N SER A 203 15.74 -18.30 0.25
CA SER A 203 15.64 -16.85 0.18
C SER A 203 16.36 -16.34 -1.06
N GLY A 204 16.03 -15.12 -1.47
CA GLY A 204 16.69 -14.46 -2.58
C GLY A 204 16.45 -12.97 -2.56
N GLU A 205 17.27 -12.28 -3.34
CA GLU A 205 17.23 -10.84 -3.47
C GLU A 205 17.47 -10.42 -4.93
N TYR A 206 16.83 -9.32 -5.31
CA TYR A 206 17.05 -8.68 -6.60
C TYR A 206 16.68 -7.20 -6.50
N SER A 207 17.04 -6.40 -7.50
CA SER A 207 16.60 -5.01 -7.56
C SER A 207 16.01 -4.68 -8.91
N LYS A 208 14.97 -3.86 -8.94
CA LYS A 208 14.45 -3.21 -10.15
C LYS A 208 14.87 -1.75 -10.18
N TYR A 209 15.13 -1.23 -11.38
CA TYR A 209 15.50 0.15 -11.62
C TYR A 209 14.35 0.85 -12.32
N MET A 210 13.70 1.80 -11.64
CA MET A 210 12.47 2.43 -12.15
C MET A 210 12.48 3.93 -11.97
N ALA A 211 11.88 4.68 -12.90
CA ALA A 211 11.73 6.12 -12.78
C ALA A 211 10.27 6.52 -12.89
N ASN A 212 9.82 7.41 -12.00
CA ASN A 212 8.58 8.14 -12.19
C ASN A 212 8.80 9.24 -13.22
N ARG A 213 8.05 9.17 -14.32
CA ARG A 213 7.93 10.23 -15.34
C ARG A 213 6.54 10.82 -15.26
N GLN A 214 6.36 12.00 -15.85
CA GLN A 214 5.03 12.61 -15.99
C GLN A 214 4.03 11.69 -16.74
N THR A 215 4.54 10.82 -17.62
CA THR A 215 3.75 9.92 -18.46
C THR A 215 3.54 8.54 -17.83
N GLY A 216 4.24 8.19 -16.75
CA GLY A 216 4.16 6.85 -16.16
C GLY A 216 5.38 6.44 -15.34
N LEU A 217 5.23 5.31 -14.66
CA LEU A 217 6.33 4.57 -14.05
C LEU A 217 7.03 3.73 -15.12
N ILE A 218 8.31 4.00 -15.34
CA ILE A 218 9.13 3.34 -16.37
C ILE A 218 10.11 2.39 -15.71
N TYR A 219 10.15 1.14 -16.18
CA TYR A 219 11.07 0.10 -15.75
C TYR A 219 12.25 0.01 -16.73
N TYR A 220 13.46 0.20 -16.22
CA TYR A 220 14.70 0.27 -17.00
C TYR A 220 15.50 -1.02 -16.98
N GLY A 221 15.20 -1.95 -16.08
CA GLY A 221 15.94 -3.19 -15.93
C GLY A 221 16.15 -3.57 -14.47
N TYR A 222 17.04 -4.52 -14.22
CA TYR A 222 17.18 -5.19 -12.93
C TYR A 222 18.60 -5.66 -12.62
N SER A 223 18.84 -6.02 -11.37
CA SER A 223 20.07 -6.69 -10.91
C SER A 223 19.73 -7.85 -9.98
N GLY A 224 20.64 -8.81 -9.88
CA GLY A 224 20.39 -10.06 -9.19
C GLY A 224 19.58 -11.03 -10.05
N THR A 225 18.95 -12.01 -9.40
CA THR A 225 18.02 -12.91 -10.10
C THR A 225 16.62 -12.56 -9.63
N PRO A 226 15.77 -11.93 -10.46
CA PRO A 226 14.37 -11.74 -10.16
C PRO A 226 13.69 -13.11 -10.27
N THR A 227 14.07 -14.05 -9.41
CA THR A 227 13.41 -15.33 -9.36
C THR A 227 12.10 -15.09 -8.63
N TRP A 228 11.02 -14.85 -9.38
CA TRP A 228 9.70 -15.06 -8.84
C TRP A 228 9.68 -16.51 -8.35
N GLN A 229 9.26 -16.71 -7.10
CA GLN A 229 9.15 -18.05 -6.58
C GLN A 229 7.87 -18.65 -7.14
N GLY A 230 7.86 -19.06 -8.41
CA GLY A 230 6.72 -19.77 -8.96
C GLY A 230 6.39 -21.02 -8.13
N PRO A 231 5.19 -21.58 -8.30
CA PRO A 231 4.60 -22.50 -7.35
C PRO A 231 5.47 -23.75 -7.18
N PRO A 232 5.39 -24.40 -6.00
CA PRO A 232 6.22 -25.54 -5.68
C PRO A 232 5.98 -26.64 -6.69
N LYS A 233 7.08 -27.28 -7.11
CA LYS A 233 7.03 -28.38 -8.06
C LYS A 233 6.14 -29.50 -7.48
N PRO A 234 5.17 -30.03 -8.26
CA PRO A 234 4.47 -31.26 -7.90
C PRO A 234 5.45 -32.36 -7.46
N ALA A 235 5.13 -33.04 -6.36
CA ALA A 235 5.99 -34.01 -5.66
C ALA A 235 6.05 -35.36 -6.38
N ILE A 236 6.36 -35.34 -7.67
CA ILE A 236 6.41 -36.52 -8.53
C ILE A 236 7.86 -36.98 -8.67
N ASN A 237 8.06 -38.28 -8.51
CA ASN A 237 9.36 -38.92 -8.72
C ASN A 237 9.70 -38.92 -10.22
N GLY A 238 10.82 -38.28 -10.55
CA GLY A 238 11.32 -38.16 -11.91
C GLY A 238 11.19 -36.74 -12.46
N PRO A 239 11.85 -36.46 -13.58
CA PRO A 239 11.78 -35.13 -14.14
C PRO A 239 10.54 -35.00 -15.03
N ALA A 240 9.86 -33.87 -14.88
CA ALA A 240 8.61 -33.57 -15.55
C ALA A 240 8.82 -32.34 -16.43
N VAL A 241 8.20 -32.35 -17.61
CA VAL A 241 8.14 -31.20 -18.51
C VAL A 241 6.77 -30.58 -18.37
N TYR A 242 6.71 -29.27 -18.18
CA TYR A 242 5.47 -28.52 -18.12
C TYR A 242 5.23 -27.89 -19.49
N GLU A 243 4.11 -28.16 -20.12
CA GLU A 243 3.76 -27.56 -21.40
C GLU A 243 2.62 -26.57 -21.24
N PHE A 244 2.79 -25.40 -21.84
CA PHE A 244 1.75 -24.39 -21.94
C PHE A 244 1.93 -23.61 -23.24
N LYS A 245 0.85 -23.48 -24.03
CA LYS A 245 0.84 -22.80 -25.33
C LYS A 245 1.96 -23.28 -26.27
N GLY A 246 2.14 -24.61 -26.35
CA GLY A 246 3.14 -25.24 -27.22
C GLY A 246 4.59 -25.03 -26.79
N ARG A 247 4.84 -24.47 -25.60
CA ARG A 247 6.17 -24.27 -25.03
C ARG A 247 6.39 -25.22 -23.86
N ALA A 248 7.57 -25.81 -23.83
CA ALA A 248 8.01 -26.70 -22.77
C ALA A 248 8.88 -25.96 -21.73
N PHE A 249 8.60 -26.21 -20.46
CA PHE A 249 9.26 -25.60 -19.30
C PHE A 249 9.78 -26.70 -18.38
N SER A 250 10.95 -26.48 -17.77
CA SER A 250 11.57 -27.44 -16.85
C SER A 250 10.95 -27.41 -15.45
N SER A 251 10.22 -26.34 -15.14
CA SER A 251 9.48 -26.14 -13.89
C SER A 251 8.32 -25.18 -14.10
N ILE A 252 7.35 -25.21 -13.18
CA ILE A 252 6.27 -24.21 -13.18
C ILE A 252 6.84 -22.83 -12.85
N ARG A 253 7.90 -22.77 -12.03
CA ARG A 253 8.67 -21.54 -11.84
C ARG A 253 9.18 -20.94 -13.13
N SER A 254 9.83 -21.72 -14.00
CA SER A 254 10.27 -21.21 -15.30
C SER A 254 9.11 -20.83 -16.24
N LEU A 255 7.93 -21.42 -16.06
CA LEU A 255 6.72 -21.03 -16.78
C LEU A 255 6.23 -19.66 -16.30
N VAL A 256 6.09 -19.49 -14.98
CA VAL A 256 5.68 -18.23 -14.33
C VAL A 256 6.69 -17.12 -14.63
N ASP A 257 7.98 -17.39 -14.48
CA ASP A 257 9.06 -16.47 -14.85
C ASP A 257 8.90 -16.07 -16.33
N PHE A 258 8.70 -17.00 -17.27
CA PHE A 258 8.55 -16.63 -18.67
C PHE A 258 7.37 -15.68 -18.96
N PHE A 259 6.26 -15.77 -18.22
CA PHE A 259 5.07 -14.95 -18.47
C PHE A 259 4.99 -13.66 -17.66
N ILE A 260 5.61 -13.67 -16.47
CA ILE A 260 5.54 -12.58 -15.49
C ILE A 260 6.88 -11.85 -15.40
N SER A 261 8.00 -12.55 -15.57
CA SER A 261 9.30 -11.91 -15.45
C SER A 261 9.48 -10.92 -16.57
N ASP A 262 10.07 -9.79 -16.20
CA ASP A 262 10.46 -8.76 -17.14
C ASP A 262 11.67 -9.19 -17.99
N GLU A 263 12.03 -10.48 -18.03
CA GLU A 263 13.29 -10.93 -18.62
C GLU A 263 13.14 -11.36 -20.07
N THR A 264 13.91 -10.74 -20.96
CA THR A 264 14.17 -11.23 -22.32
C THR A 264 15.44 -12.09 -22.40
N VAL A 265 16.23 -12.17 -21.32
CA VAL A 265 17.59 -12.74 -21.33
C VAL A 265 17.67 -14.08 -20.57
N PRO A 266 18.22 -15.15 -21.19
CA PRO A 266 18.44 -16.43 -20.53
C PRO A 266 19.42 -16.35 -19.35
N ARG A 267 19.18 -17.20 -18.34
CA ARG A 267 19.85 -17.31 -17.03
C ARG A 267 21.39 -17.42 -17.05
N GLU A 268 22.02 -17.70 -18.19
CA GLU A 268 23.41 -18.17 -18.35
C GLU A 268 24.45 -17.07 -18.64
N MET A 269 24.07 -15.81 -18.86
CA MET A 269 25.03 -14.69 -19.06
C MET A 269 24.84 -13.65 -17.95
N ARG A 270 25.84 -13.41 -17.07
CA ARG A 270 25.64 -12.49 -15.93
C ARG A 270 26.64 -11.35 -15.74
N PRO A 271 26.35 -10.13 -16.28
CA PRO A 271 26.77 -8.87 -15.65
C PRO A 271 25.99 -8.59 -14.34
N GLN A 272 26.43 -7.61 -13.55
CA GLN A 272 25.80 -7.23 -12.27
C GLN A 272 24.44 -6.51 -12.44
N ILE A 273 24.16 -5.90 -13.59
CA ILE A 273 22.93 -5.14 -13.91
C ILE A 273 22.55 -5.46 -15.35
N TYR A 274 21.26 -5.69 -15.61
CA TYR A 274 20.66 -5.88 -16.92
C TYR A 274 19.75 -4.70 -17.24
N ALA A 275 19.92 -4.16 -18.45
CA ALA A 275 18.97 -3.21 -19.00
C ALA A 275 17.77 -3.96 -19.59
N GLU A 276 16.62 -3.32 -19.54
CA GLU A 276 15.44 -3.76 -20.26
C GLU A 276 15.65 -3.50 -21.76
N GLU A 277 15.81 -4.60 -22.50
CA GLU A 277 16.09 -4.60 -23.94
C GLU A 277 14.88 -5.15 -24.71
N PRO A 278 14.54 -4.56 -25.88
CA PRO A 278 15.28 -3.53 -26.60
C PRO A 278 15.03 -2.10 -26.08
N HIS A 279 14.10 -1.92 -25.15
CA HIS A 279 13.76 -0.63 -24.58
C HIS A 279 13.13 -0.77 -23.17
N PRO A 280 13.24 0.27 -22.32
CA PRO A 280 12.46 0.35 -21.09
C PRO A 280 10.96 0.19 -21.34
N VAL A 281 10.26 -0.48 -20.41
CA VAL A 281 8.81 -0.71 -20.51
C VAL A 281 8.05 0.21 -19.54
N CYS A 282 6.82 0.56 -19.92
CA CYS A 282 5.93 1.35 -19.08
C CYS A 282 5.19 0.42 -18.11
N GLU A 283 5.63 0.34 -16.86
CA GLU A 283 4.98 -0.51 -15.85
C GLU A 283 3.59 0.02 -15.51
N LEU A 284 3.44 1.35 -15.44
CA LEU A 284 2.19 2.02 -15.14
C LEU A 284 2.09 3.33 -15.91
N LYS A 285 1.02 3.52 -16.70
CA LYS A 285 0.79 4.75 -17.47
C LYS A 285 0.03 5.79 -16.67
N TYR A 286 0.46 7.05 -16.75
CA TYR A 286 -0.23 8.19 -16.12
C TYR A 286 -0.95 9.07 -17.16
N PRO A 287 -2.05 9.73 -16.75
CA PRO A 287 -2.77 9.55 -15.48
C PRO A 287 -3.51 8.21 -15.43
N LEU A 288 -3.76 7.68 -14.23
CA LEU A 288 -4.62 6.50 -14.08
C LEU A 288 -6.07 6.86 -14.37
N LYS A 289 -6.58 6.40 -15.51
CA LYS A 289 -7.94 6.66 -15.96
C LYS A 289 -8.57 5.39 -16.52
N VAL A 290 -9.81 5.11 -16.12
CA VAL A 290 -10.57 3.96 -16.62
C VAL A 290 -10.69 4.01 -18.14
N GLY A 291 -10.42 2.88 -18.78
CA GLY A 291 -10.36 2.71 -20.22
C GLY A 291 -8.97 2.95 -20.81
N GLU A 292 -8.03 3.55 -20.08
CA GLU A 292 -6.69 3.77 -20.61
C GLU A 292 -5.92 2.48 -20.78
N GLU A 293 -5.22 2.41 -21.91
CA GLU A 293 -4.46 1.25 -22.37
C GLU A 293 -3.04 1.68 -22.78
N TRP A 294 -2.09 0.77 -22.60
CA TRP A 294 -0.73 0.93 -23.08
C TRP A 294 -0.09 -0.40 -23.42
N VAL A 295 0.81 -0.34 -24.41
CA VAL A 295 1.69 -1.44 -24.76
C VAL A 295 2.70 -1.61 -23.63
N TYR A 296 2.78 -2.83 -23.11
CA TYR A 296 3.81 -3.24 -22.17
C TYR A 296 5.01 -3.82 -22.93
N ARG A 297 4.72 -4.73 -23.88
CA ARG A 297 5.69 -5.32 -24.81
C ARG A 297 5.09 -5.40 -26.20
N SER A 298 5.91 -5.30 -27.24
CA SER A 298 5.47 -5.58 -28.60
C SER A 298 6.52 -6.20 -29.50
N ARG A 299 6.14 -7.24 -30.24
CA ARG A 299 7.00 -7.83 -31.28
C ARG A 299 7.42 -6.82 -32.34
N SER A 300 6.57 -5.84 -32.62
CA SER A 300 6.89 -4.75 -33.55
C SER A 300 8.05 -3.87 -33.06
N LEU A 301 8.35 -3.89 -31.76
CA LEU A 301 9.46 -3.18 -31.14
C LEU A 301 10.65 -4.09 -30.82
N GLY A 302 10.55 -5.40 -31.10
CA GLY A 302 11.60 -6.38 -30.87
C GLY A 302 11.41 -7.27 -29.63
N ASP A 303 10.30 -7.13 -28.90
CA ASP A 303 9.96 -8.03 -27.80
C ASP A 303 9.60 -9.44 -28.30
N PRO A 304 9.74 -10.48 -27.46
CA PRO A 304 9.43 -11.86 -27.84
C PRO A 304 7.93 -12.14 -28.02
N TRP A 305 7.05 -11.35 -27.41
CA TRP A 305 5.60 -11.43 -27.57
C TRP A 305 4.92 -10.07 -27.35
N ASP A 306 3.65 -9.98 -27.74
CA ASP A 306 2.87 -8.76 -27.54
C ASP A 306 2.14 -8.82 -26.18
N MET A 307 2.24 -7.71 -25.43
CA MET A 307 1.57 -7.53 -24.16
C MET A 307 1.03 -6.12 -24.02
N LYS A 308 -0.12 -5.99 -23.39
CA LYS A 308 -0.66 -4.69 -23.01
C LYS A 308 -1.36 -4.74 -21.66
N LYS A 309 -1.55 -3.56 -21.09
CA LYS A 309 -2.30 -3.35 -19.86
C LYS A 309 -3.42 -2.36 -20.10
N ARG A 310 -4.55 -2.53 -19.40
CA ARG A 310 -5.69 -1.62 -19.46
C ARG A 310 -6.32 -1.43 -18.10
N ILE A 311 -6.60 -0.18 -17.73
CA ILE A 311 -7.38 0.14 -16.54
C ILE A 311 -8.85 -0.18 -16.83
N VAL A 312 -9.41 -1.18 -16.17
CA VAL A 312 -10.76 -1.67 -16.44
C VAL A 312 -11.81 -0.89 -15.67
N ARG A 313 -11.55 -0.62 -14.39
CA ARG A 313 -12.47 0.04 -13.46
C ARG A 313 -11.76 0.39 -12.15
N THR A 314 -12.50 1.02 -11.24
CA THR A 314 -12.13 1.15 -9.83
C THR A 314 -12.87 0.12 -8.99
N VAL A 315 -12.20 -0.48 -8.01
CA VAL A 315 -12.75 -1.55 -7.16
C VAL A 315 -12.31 -1.41 -5.71
N ASP A 316 -13.16 -1.85 -4.78
CA ASP A 316 -12.78 -1.97 -3.38
C ASP A 316 -12.15 -3.34 -3.11
N LYS A 317 -10.94 -3.35 -2.54
CA LYS A 317 -10.18 -4.54 -2.17
C LYS A 317 -10.06 -4.63 -0.66
N ALA A 318 -10.65 -5.67 -0.09
CA ALA A 318 -10.46 -5.99 1.31
C ALA A 318 -9.02 -6.48 1.54
N THR A 319 -8.36 -5.94 2.55
CA THR A 319 -7.05 -6.38 3.03
C THR A 319 -7.15 -6.72 4.52
N ASN A 320 -6.07 -7.23 5.11
CA ASN A 320 -5.97 -7.48 6.56
C ASN A 320 -6.10 -6.22 7.42
N PHE A 321 -6.24 -5.06 6.78
CA PHE A 321 -6.17 -3.80 7.46
C PHE A 321 -7.15 -2.74 6.98
N GLY A 322 -8.13 -3.14 6.16
CA GLY A 322 -9.21 -2.27 5.76
C GLY A 322 -9.68 -2.58 4.35
N THR A 323 -10.49 -1.68 3.81
CA THR A 323 -10.89 -1.73 2.42
C THR A 323 -10.14 -0.63 1.68
N ILE A 324 -9.41 -1.03 0.64
CA ILE A 324 -8.62 -0.14 -0.21
C ILE A 324 -9.25 -0.10 -1.58
N ASN A 325 -9.66 1.07 -2.02
CA ASN A 325 -10.08 1.21 -3.41
C ASN A 325 -8.84 1.16 -4.33
N CYS A 326 -8.97 0.55 -5.49
CA CYS A 326 -7.88 0.30 -6.41
C CYS A 326 -8.33 0.59 -7.83
N TYR A 327 -7.40 1.00 -8.68
CA TYR A 327 -7.52 0.78 -10.10
C TYR A 327 -7.26 -0.69 -10.39
N GLU A 328 -8.25 -1.36 -10.98
CA GLU A 328 -8.10 -2.73 -11.51
C GLU A 328 -7.51 -2.63 -12.91
N ILE A 329 -6.30 -3.16 -13.09
CA ILE A 329 -5.55 -3.12 -14.34
C ILE A 329 -5.47 -4.54 -14.88
N LYS A 330 -6.09 -4.79 -16.02
CA LYS A 330 -6.03 -6.09 -16.69
C LYS A 330 -4.83 -6.17 -17.62
N TRP A 331 -4.14 -7.30 -17.58
CA TRP A 331 -3.10 -7.67 -18.52
C TRP A 331 -3.65 -8.50 -19.68
N PHE A 332 -3.03 -8.37 -20.83
CA PHE A 332 -3.33 -9.12 -22.04
C PHE A 332 -2.02 -9.61 -22.64
N TRP A 333 -2.00 -10.87 -23.08
CA TRP A 333 -0.86 -11.53 -23.70
C TRP A 333 -1.27 -12.12 -25.05
N ASP A 334 -0.40 -12.00 -26.05
CA ASP A 334 -0.47 -12.76 -27.30
C ASP A 334 0.90 -13.42 -27.48
N ILE A 335 1.06 -14.61 -26.89
CA ILE A 335 2.34 -15.32 -26.78
C ILE A 335 2.66 -16.14 -28.02
N ASP A 336 1.65 -16.67 -28.70
CA ASP A 336 1.83 -17.46 -29.93
C ASP A 336 1.84 -16.61 -31.20
N GLY A 337 1.47 -15.33 -31.11
CA GLY A 337 1.60 -14.36 -32.20
C GLY A 337 0.52 -14.50 -33.25
N ASP A 338 -0.64 -15.04 -32.87
CA ASP A 338 -1.78 -15.21 -33.77
C ASP A 338 -2.65 -13.94 -33.88
N GLY A 339 -2.31 -12.88 -33.14
CA GLY A 339 -3.04 -11.61 -33.12
C GLY A 339 -4.32 -11.65 -32.28
N GLN A 340 -4.57 -12.74 -31.55
CA GLN A 340 -5.63 -12.87 -30.56
C GLN A 340 -5.03 -12.89 -29.16
N TRP A 341 -5.75 -12.31 -28.19
CA TRP A 341 -5.31 -12.36 -26.80
C TRP A 341 -5.57 -13.75 -26.21
N ASP A 342 -4.57 -14.26 -25.51
CA ASP A 342 -4.55 -15.56 -24.86
C ASP A 342 -5.56 -15.62 -23.71
N MET A 343 -6.69 -16.26 -23.96
CA MET A 343 -7.78 -16.41 -22.99
C MET A 343 -7.49 -17.44 -21.90
N ASN A 344 -6.42 -18.22 -22.04
CA ASN A 344 -5.96 -19.18 -21.04
C ASN A 344 -4.96 -18.57 -20.03
N ILE A 345 -4.80 -17.24 -20.07
CA ILE A 345 -4.07 -16.46 -19.08
C ILE A 345 -4.96 -15.30 -18.66
N GLU A 346 -5.11 -15.12 -17.35
CA GLU A 346 -5.72 -13.92 -16.78
C GLU A 346 -4.75 -13.25 -15.83
N GLY A 347 -4.59 -11.93 -15.94
CA GLY A 347 -3.78 -11.17 -15.00
C GLY A 347 -4.40 -9.85 -14.63
N TYR A 348 -4.31 -9.52 -13.34
CA TYR A 348 -4.84 -8.28 -12.78
C TYR A 348 -3.86 -7.69 -11.77
N ASP A 349 -3.61 -6.38 -11.89
CA ASP A 349 -3.00 -5.58 -10.82
C ASP A 349 -4.08 -4.72 -10.18
N TYR A 350 -4.00 -4.56 -8.86
CA TYR A 350 -4.83 -3.66 -8.08
C TYR A 350 -3.92 -2.59 -7.48
N ILE A 351 -3.93 -1.41 -8.09
CA ILE A 351 -3.03 -0.30 -7.74
C ILE A 351 -3.80 0.80 -7.01
N SER A 352 -3.20 1.32 -5.94
CA SER A 352 -3.72 2.46 -5.18
C SER A 352 -2.60 3.46 -4.85
N PRO A 353 -2.90 4.64 -4.26
CA PRO A 353 -1.89 5.63 -3.84
C PRO A 353 -0.83 5.11 -2.89
N ILE A 354 -1.05 3.96 -2.27
CA ILE A 354 -0.08 3.30 -1.40
C ILE A 354 0.81 2.31 -2.17
N GLY A 355 0.63 2.13 -3.48
CA GLY A 355 1.36 1.17 -4.33
C GLY A 355 0.49 -0.01 -4.79
N THR A 356 1.14 -1.14 -5.08
CA THR A 356 0.47 -2.38 -5.50
C THR A 356 -0.13 -3.10 -4.29
N VAL A 357 -1.47 -3.17 -4.27
CA VAL A 357 -2.26 -3.78 -3.20
C VAL A 357 -2.41 -5.28 -3.41
N GLU A 358 -2.69 -5.68 -4.64
CA GLU A 358 -2.81 -7.08 -5.00
C GLU A 358 -2.39 -7.26 -6.47
N ARG A 359 -1.84 -8.42 -6.80
CA ARG A 359 -1.59 -8.88 -8.17
C ARG A 359 -2.01 -10.33 -8.26
N VAL A 360 -2.74 -10.69 -9.31
CA VAL A 360 -3.28 -12.04 -9.50
C VAL A 360 -3.02 -12.49 -10.92
N PHE A 361 -2.40 -13.65 -11.08
CA PHE A 361 -2.30 -14.35 -12.36
C PHE A 361 -2.96 -15.72 -12.28
N LYS A 362 -3.65 -16.10 -13.36
CA LYS A 362 -4.27 -17.41 -13.49
C LYS A 362 -3.88 -18.01 -14.83
N PHE A 363 -3.53 -19.28 -14.79
CA PHE A 363 -3.13 -20.06 -15.97
C PHE A 363 -4.07 -21.25 -16.10
N TYR A 364 -4.59 -21.46 -17.30
CA TYR A 364 -5.58 -22.49 -17.59
C TYR A 364 -5.05 -23.53 -18.59
N GLY A 365 -5.24 -24.81 -18.27
CA GLY A 365 -4.88 -25.92 -19.16
C GLY A 365 -3.38 -26.15 -19.26
N VAL A 366 -2.65 -25.95 -18.16
CA VAL A 366 -1.24 -26.35 -18.09
C VAL A 366 -1.17 -27.87 -18.11
N SER A 367 -0.28 -28.44 -18.94
CA SER A 367 -0.05 -29.87 -18.95
C SER A 367 1.32 -30.21 -18.35
N MET A 368 1.40 -31.37 -17.72
CA MET A 368 2.64 -31.91 -17.19
C MET A 368 2.86 -33.27 -17.82
N GLN A 369 4.05 -33.46 -18.37
CA GLN A 369 4.43 -34.59 -19.20
C GLN A 369 5.68 -35.28 -18.64
N ASN A 370 5.82 -36.57 -18.96
CA ASN A 370 7.10 -37.26 -18.81
C ASN A 370 8.00 -37.01 -20.04
N TYR A 371 9.24 -37.55 -20.03
CA TYR A 371 10.18 -37.41 -21.16
C TYR A 371 9.74 -38.07 -22.47
N SER A 372 8.81 -39.02 -22.42
CA SER A 372 8.25 -39.60 -23.64
C SER A 372 7.11 -38.74 -24.23
N GLY A 373 6.84 -37.56 -23.67
CA GLY A 373 5.76 -36.67 -24.11
C GLY A 373 4.36 -37.15 -23.70
N GLN A 374 4.27 -38.15 -22.82
CA GLN A 374 2.99 -38.61 -22.31
C GLN A 374 2.51 -37.61 -21.25
N ILE A 375 1.31 -37.07 -21.46
CA ILE A 375 0.62 -36.22 -20.48
C ILE A 375 0.30 -37.05 -19.24
N LEU A 376 0.89 -36.66 -18.11
CA LEU A 376 0.65 -37.21 -16.80
C LEU A 376 -0.53 -36.51 -16.12
N ALA A 377 -0.59 -35.18 -16.23
CA ALA A 377 -1.68 -34.38 -15.68
C ALA A 377 -1.97 -33.13 -16.51
N THR A 378 -3.19 -32.62 -16.41
CA THR A 378 -3.57 -31.25 -16.77
C THR A 378 -4.13 -30.55 -15.54
N TYR A 379 -3.86 -29.26 -15.38
CA TYR A 379 -4.31 -28.49 -14.24
C TYR A 379 -4.32 -26.99 -14.56
N ASP A 380 -5.00 -26.25 -13.70
CA ASP A 380 -4.98 -24.80 -13.67
C ASP A 380 -4.26 -24.36 -12.40
N PHE A 381 -3.71 -23.15 -12.39
CA PHE A 381 -3.20 -22.57 -11.15
C PHE A 381 -3.40 -21.07 -11.08
N THR A 382 -3.41 -20.56 -9.86
CA THR A 382 -3.45 -19.14 -9.53
C THR A 382 -2.20 -18.79 -8.74
N ASP A 383 -1.62 -17.65 -9.07
CA ASP A 383 -0.58 -16.95 -8.32
C ASP A 383 -1.18 -15.62 -7.82
N THR A 384 -1.13 -15.38 -6.52
CA THR A 384 -1.69 -14.19 -5.88
C THR A 384 -0.66 -13.55 -4.98
N PHE A 385 -0.37 -12.28 -5.21
CA PHE A 385 0.52 -11.45 -4.42
C PHE A 385 -0.32 -10.39 -3.71
N VAL A 386 -0.38 -10.41 -2.37
CA VAL A 386 -1.25 -9.52 -1.58
C VAL A 386 -0.41 -8.69 -0.61
N LEU A 387 -0.67 -7.38 -0.56
CA LEU A 387 -0.04 -6.46 0.36
C LEU A 387 -0.44 -6.78 1.81
N THR A 388 0.53 -7.04 2.67
CA THR A 388 0.33 -7.36 4.09
C THR A 388 0.70 -6.22 5.02
N SER A 389 1.65 -5.38 4.62
CA SER A 389 1.99 -4.13 5.30
C SER A 389 2.71 -3.16 4.37
N TYR A 390 2.75 -1.88 4.73
CA TYR A 390 3.57 -0.89 4.04
C TYR A 390 4.01 0.25 4.96
N ASN A 391 5.03 0.97 4.53
CA ASN A 391 5.48 2.24 5.08
C ASN A 391 5.72 3.21 3.92
N ILE A 392 4.86 4.21 3.76
CA ILE A 392 5.06 5.27 2.77
C ILE A 392 5.46 6.56 3.50
N ILE A 393 6.69 6.98 3.21
CA ILE A 393 7.20 8.30 3.51
C ILE A 393 6.58 9.23 2.47
N THR A 394 5.62 10.03 2.92
CA THR A 394 5.26 11.22 2.18
C THR A 394 6.42 12.19 2.29
N PRO A 395 6.82 12.88 1.20
CA PRO A 395 7.59 14.10 1.36
C PRO A 395 6.81 14.94 2.36
N ASP A 396 7.42 15.28 3.49
CA ASP A 396 6.88 16.36 4.30
C ASP A 396 6.71 17.51 3.32
N TYR A 397 5.46 17.93 3.08
CA TYR A 397 5.22 19.26 2.58
C TYR A 397 5.71 20.14 3.72
N VAL A 398 7.03 20.39 3.73
CA VAL A 398 7.70 21.20 4.71
C VAL A 398 6.91 22.49 4.71
N SER A 399 6.30 22.79 5.85
CA SER A 399 5.75 24.10 6.14
C SER A 399 6.90 25.10 6.03
N GLY A 400 7.13 25.61 4.83
CA GLY A 400 8.26 26.45 4.49
C GLY A 400 7.92 27.26 3.25
N ALA A 401 7.76 28.57 3.46
CA ALA A 401 7.40 29.62 2.50
C ALA A 401 5.92 29.69 2.10
N TYR A 402 5.14 30.37 2.94
CA TYR A 402 4.45 31.62 2.57
C TYR A 402 4.28 32.51 3.80
#